data_AF-A0A8X7XJI1-F1
#
_entry.id   AF-A0A8X7XJI1-F1
#
_cell.length_a   1.000
_cell.length_b   1.000
_cell.length_c   1.000
_cell.angle_alpha   90.00
_cell.angle_beta   90.00
_cell.angle_gamma   90.00
#
_symmetry.space_group_name_H-M   'P 1'
#
loop_
_entity.id
_entity.type
_entity.pdbx_description
1 polymer ?
#
loop_
_entity_poly.entity_id
_entity_poly.type
_entity_poly.pdbx_seq_one_letter_code
_entity_poly.pdbx_strand_id
1 'polypeptide(L)'
;MATSTATYASLRSYALLHVLPFLLASAAQREGTFYLWIDAQQARTLIGFEEDILIVSEGKMAPFTHDFRKAQQRMPAVPVNIQYMNFTWQATGQAEYYYEFQTLRSLDKDVMADPTVNVPLLGTVPHKPSVIQIGFPCLGNQDGVAAFEVTVIIMDEEGNVILRTPHNAIFFKTCQRALCAPRCLNGGLCVSPGMCICPPGYYGVNCDKEGLNSEASAAEKHIPKSQVSDFPVASEFLETRATECSPLEPQSFHCLTF
;
A
#
# COMPACT_ATOMS: atom_id res chain seq x y z
N MET A 1 -19.75 80.80 64.55
CA MET A 1 -21.01 80.29 63.95
C MET A 1 -20.70 80.05 62.48
N ALA A 2 -20.73 78.87 61.86
CA ALA A 2 -21.32 77.59 62.21
C ALA A 2 -20.40 76.45 61.76
N THR A 3 -20.60 75.32 62.40
CA THR A 3 -20.03 73.99 62.22
C THR A 3 -20.37 73.37 60.85
N SER A 4 -19.45 72.60 60.26
CA SER A 4 -19.72 71.18 59.98
C SER A 4 -18.45 70.40 59.60
N THR A 5 -18.31 69.26 60.25
CA THR A 5 -17.31 68.19 60.11
C THR A 5 -17.57 67.32 58.87
N ALA A 6 -16.51 66.87 58.19
CA ALA A 6 -16.56 65.59 57.47
C ALA A 6 -15.20 64.89 57.55
N THR A 7 -15.29 63.64 57.97
CA THR A 7 -14.27 62.72 58.46
C THR A 7 -13.88 61.66 57.41
N TYR A 8 -12.58 61.35 57.35
CA TYR A 8 -11.91 60.05 57.09
C TYR A 8 -12.09 59.24 55.78
N ALA A 9 -10.92 58.90 55.22
CA ALA A 9 -10.47 57.61 54.63
C ALA A 9 -11.15 57.14 53.32
N SER A 10 -10.54 56.39 52.38
CA SER A 10 -9.42 55.45 52.40
C SER A 10 -8.94 55.21 50.95
N LEU A 11 -7.64 54.96 50.78
CA LEU A 11 -7.03 54.33 49.59
C LEU A 11 -7.62 52.94 49.29
N ARG A 12 -7.43 52.50 48.03
CA ARG A 12 -7.61 51.17 47.38
C ARG A 12 -8.70 51.21 46.28
N SER A 13 -8.56 50.67 45.07
CA SER A 13 -7.65 49.63 44.58
C SER A 13 -7.53 49.69 43.05
N TYR A 14 -6.43 49.10 42.59
CA TYR A 14 -5.92 48.96 41.23
C TYR A 14 -6.88 48.35 40.21
N ALA A 15 -6.76 48.85 38.98
CA ALA A 15 -6.82 48.13 37.71
C ALA A 15 -7.78 46.92 37.63
N LEU A 16 -9.00 47.16 37.17
CA LEU A 16 -9.84 46.12 36.55
C LEU A 16 -9.26 45.77 35.18
N LEU A 17 -8.26 44.90 35.23
CA LEU A 17 -7.76 44.10 34.12
C LEU A 17 -8.93 43.23 33.63
N HIS A 18 -9.63 43.64 32.56
CA HIS A 18 -10.49 42.74 31.80
C HIS A 18 -9.60 41.74 31.06
N VAL A 19 -9.08 40.76 31.80
CA VAL A 19 -8.55 39.53 31.22
C VAL A 19 -9.77 38.74 30.78
N LEU A 20 -10.24 38.93 29.56
CA LEU A 20 -10.81 37.81 28.85
C LEU A 20 -9.66 36.79 28.76
N PRO A 21 -9.76 35.59 29.35
CA PRO A 21 -8.92 34.52 28.88
C PRO A 21 -9.43 34.24 27.46
N PHE A 22 -8.80 34.87 26.47
CA PHE A 22 -8.76 34.29 25.14
C PHE A 22 -8.15 32.91 25.38
N LEU A 23 -9.02 31.90 25.45
CA LEU A 23 -8.67 30.53 25.20
C LEU A 23 -8.09 30.54 23.79
N LEU A 24 -6.79 30.79 23.70
CA LEU A 24 -5.98 30.27 22.62
C LEU A 24 -6.10 28.77 22.78
N ALA A 25 -7.14 28.20 22.15
CA ALA A 25 -7.06 26.84 21.70
C ALA A 25 -5.84 26.83 20.78
N SER A 26 -4.66 26.51 21.34
CA SER A 26 -3.58 26.01 20.52
C SER A 26 -4.21 24.86 19.76
N ALA A 27 -4.37 24.99 18.45
CA ALA A 27 -4.48 23.83 17.60
C ALA A 27 -3.27 22.98 17.98
N ALA A 28 -3.50 21.93 18.78
CA ALA A 28 -2.45 21.02 19.17
C ALA A 28 -2.03 20.37 17.85
N GLN A 29 -0.93 20.84 17.27
CA GLN A 29 -0.33 20.23 16.10
C GLN A 29 -0.12 18.76 16.49
N ARG A 30 -0.88 17.84 15.89
CA ARG A 30 -0.77 16.42 16.20
C ARG A 30 0.67 16.02 15.88
N GLU A 31 1.44 15.73 16.92
CA GLU A 31 2.83 15.34 16.73
C GLU A 31 2.85 13.95 16.09
N GLY A 32 3.62 13.80 15.01
CA GLY A 32 3.74 12.55 14.29
C GLY A 32 4.64 12.70 13.07
N THR A 33 5.33 11.62 12.68
CA THR A 33 6.23 11.63 11.52
C THR A 33 6.05 10.39 10.66
N PHE A 34 6.40 10.50 9.38
CA PHE A 34 6.29 9.42 8.41
C PHE A 34 7.63 8.72 8.18
N TYR A 35 7.59 7.39 8.05
CA TYR A 35 8.74 6.56 7.70
C TYR A 35 8.40 5.65 6.52
N LEU A 36 9.41 5.42 5.66
CA LEU A 36 9.36 4.50 4.53
C LEU A 36 10.73 3.86 4.34
N TRP A 37 10.79 2.54 4.29
CA TRP A 37 12.05 1.81 4.15
C TRP A 37 11.87 0.47 3.43
N ILE A 38 12.98 -0.12 3.01
CA ILE A 38 13.07 -1.51 2.59
C ILE A 38 13.66 -2.28 3.76
N ASP A 39 13.01 -3.35 4.21
CA ASP A 39 13.50 -4.16 5.32
C ASP A 39 14.77 -4.93 4.96
N ALA A 40 15.56 -5.30 5.98
CA ALA A 40 16.82 -6.00 5.84
C ALA A 40 16.74 -7.29 4.98
N GLN A 41 15.63 -8.04 5.06
CA GLN A 41 15.47 -9.27 4.29
C GLN A 41 15.25 -8.98 2.80
N GLN A 42 14.43 -7.98 2.49
CA GLN A 42 14.23 -7.50 1.13
C GLN A 42 15.51 -6.87 0.56
N ALA A 43 16.25 -6.10 1.36
CA ALA A 43 17.53 -5.50 0.98
C ALA A 43 18.60 -6.54 0.67
N ARG A 44 18.67 -7.63 1.47
CA ARG A 44 19.57 -8.76 1.21
C ARG A 44 19.31 -9.39 -0.15
N THR A 45 18.04 -9.54 -0.51
CA THR A 45 17.63 -10.11 -1.80
C THR A 45 17.94 -9.17 -2.97
N LEU A 46 17.82 -7.85 -2.76
CA LEU A 46 17.98 -6.84 -3.80
C LEU A 46 19.46 -6.51 -4.09
N ILE A 47 20.24 -6.25 -3.04
CA ILE A 47 21.61 -5.73 -3.14
C ILE A 47 22.66 -6.55 -2.39
N GLY A 48 22.27 -7.63 -1.71
CA GLY A 48 23.19 -8.53 -0.99
C GLY A 48 23.57 -8.10 0.42
N PHE A 49 23.03 -6.98 0.92
CA PHE A 49 23.27 -6.46 2.26
C PHE A 49 22.02 -6.60 3.14
N GLU A 50 22.17 -7.16 4.34
CA GLU A 50 21.07 -7.44 5.27
C GLU A 50 20.92 -6.31 6.30
N GLU A 51 20.56 -5.13 5.82
CA GLU A 51 20.30 -3.94 6.64
C GLU A 51 19.09 -3.17 6.09
N ASP A 52 18.36 -2.48 6.97
CA ASP A 52 17.23 -1.66 6.56
C ASP A 52 17.70 -0.46 5.72
N ILE A 53 17.07 -0.26 4.56
CA ILE A 53 17.34 0.89 3.68
C ILE A 53 16.28 1.94 3.93
N LEU A 54 16.59 2.94 4.75
CA LEU A 54 15.70 4.07 5.03
C LEU A 54 15.61 5.01 3.82
N ILE A 55 14.40 5.18 3.28
CA ILE A 55 14.12 6.10 2.16
C ILE A 55 13.56 7.40 2.70
N VAL A 56 12.64 7.31 3.66
CA VAL A 56 12.10 8.45 4.41
C VAL A 56 12.23 8.18 5.90
N SER A 57 12.81 9.13 6.61
CA SER A 57 12.98 9.10 8.07
C SER A 57 12.50 10.43 8.64
N GLU A 58 11.59 10.38 9.61
CA GLU A 58 11.03 11.57 10.27
C GLU A 58 10.44 12.58 9.25
N GLY A 59 9.73 12.06 8.24
CA GLY A 59 9.15 12.88 7.17
C GLY A 59 10.16 13.51 6.20
N LYS A 60 11.44 13.13 6.26
CA LYS A 60 12.49 13.66 5.37
C LYS A 60 13.07 12.57 4.48
N MET A 61 13.25 12.89 3.20
CA MET A 61 13.91 12.03 2.22
C MET A 61 15.37 11.80 2.59
N ALA A 62 15.86 10.57 2.40
CA ALA A 62 17.23 10.20 2.73
C ALA A 62 18.28 10.96 1.90
N PRO A 63 19.48 11.24 2.43
CA PRO A 63 20.50 12.04 1.76
C PRO A 63 20.83 11.61 0.32
N PHE A 64 20.85 10.31 0.05
CA PHE A 64 21.17 9.75 -1.27
C PHE A 64 20.10 10.06 -2.32
N THR A 65 18.88 10.44 -1.94
CA THR A 65 17.78 10.75 -2.86
C THR A 65 17.73 12.21 -3.31
N HIS A 66 18.49 13.13 -2.67
CA HIS A 66 18.47 14.55 -3.04
C HIS A 66 18.96 14.79 -4.47
N ASP A 67 20.01 14.09 -4.88
CA ASP A 67 20.45 14.03 -6.28
C ASP A 67 19.93 12.74 -6.91
N PHE A 68 18.63 12.72 -7.19
CA PHE A 68 17.97 11.53 -7.70
C PHE A 68 18.55 11.06 -9.04
N ARG A 69 19.04 11.97 -9.89
CA ARG A 69 19.67 11.59 -11.17
C ARG A 69 20.94 10.79 -10.96
N LYS A 70 21.79 11.22 -10.03
CA LYS A 70 23.01 10.48 -9.65
C LYS A 70 22.69 9.18 -8.91
N ALA A 71 21.64 9.18 -8.09
CA ALA A 71 21.17 7.97 -7.43
C ALA A 71 20.64 6.92 -8.43
N GLN A 72 19.82 7.35 -9.40
CA GLN A 72 19.27 6.50 -10.45
C GLN A 72 20.37 5.85 -11.30
N GLN A 73 21.46 6.57 -11.60
CA GLN A 73 22.61 6.00 -12.31
C GLN A 73 23.34 4.88 -11.55
N ARG A 74 23.18 4.83 -10.22
CA ARG A 74 23.77 3.79 -9.35
C ARG A 74 22.80 2.67 -9.03
N MET A 75 21.51 2.86 -9.34
CA MET A 75 20.47 1.87 -9.09
C MET A 75 20.42 0.91 -10.29
N PRO A 76 20.85 -0.35 -10.14
CA PRO A 76 20.72 -1.32 -11.22
C PRO A 76 19.23 -1.62 -11.48
N ALA A 77 18.95 -2.16 -12.67
CA ALA A 77 17.62 -2.70 -12.96
C ALA A 77 17.28 -3.84 -11.98
N VAL A 78 16.02 -3.89 -11.55
CA VAL A 78 15.52 -4.98 -10.70
C VAL A 78 15.72 -6.32 -11.43
N PRO A 79 16.43 -7.29 -10.85
CA PRO A 79 16.81 -8.51 -11.55
C PRO A 79 15.61 -9.45 -11.78
N VAL A 80 15.80 -10.45 -12.65
CA VAL A 80 14.74 -11.36 -13.12
C VAL A 80 14.10 -12.19 -12.00
N ASN A 81 14.85 -12.49 -10.94
CA ASN A 81 14.40 -13.30 -9.80
C ASN A 81 13.52 -12.53 -8.80
N ILE A 82 13.42 -11.21 -8.92
CA ILE A 82 12.59 -10.36 -8.05
C ILE A 82 11.32 -9.98 -8.82
N GLN A 83 10.19 -10.59 -8.46
CA GLN A 83 8.88 -10.34 -9.09
C GLN A 83 8.08 -9.24 -8.39
N TYR A 84 8.38 -9.00 -7.12
CA TYR A 84 7.82 -7.93 -6.32
C TYR A 84 8.88 -7.38 -5.38
N MET A 85 8.73 -6.13 -4.98
CA MET A 85 9.57 -5.49 -3.97
C MET A 85 8.70 -4.99 -2.83
N ASN A 86 9.08 -5.38 -1.61
CA ASN A 86 8.41 -4.95 -0.40
C ASN A 86 8.98 -3.62 0.08
N PHE A 87 8.08 -2.73 0.48
CA PHE A 87 8.38 -1.52 1.20
C PHE A 87 7.58 -1.52 2.49
N THR A 88 8.21 -1.13 3.59
CA THR A 88 7.52 -0.96 4.87
C THR A 88 7.36 0.53 5.13
N TRP A 89 6.17 0.93 5.56
CA TRP A 89 5.87 2.30 5.93
C TRP A 89 5.08 2.39 7.23
N GLN A 90 5.13 3.55 7.87
CA GLN A 90 4.27 3.86 9.01
C GLN A 90 4.14 5.36 9.23
N ALA A 91 3.00 5.75 9.80
CA ALA A 91 2.78 7.04 10.43
C ALA A 91 2.97 6.89 11.95
N THR A 92 3.89 7.65 12.54
CA THR A 92 4.09 7.67 14.00
C THR A 92 3.28 8.79 14.65
N GLY A 93 3.05 8.67 15.96
CA GLY A 93 2.33 9.69 16.72
C GLY A 93 0.83 9.69 16.45
N GLN A 94 0.22 10.87 16.49
CA GLN A 94 -1.24 11.06 16.35
C GLN A 94 -1.66 11.69 15.02
N ALA A 95 -0.70 12.09 14.18
CA ALA A 95 -0.97 12.69 12.88
C ALA A 95 -1.38 11.65 11.85
N GLU A 96 -2.44 11.94 11.10
CA GLU A 96 -2.88 11.13 9.97
C GLU A 96 -2.17 11.58 8.69
N TYR A 97 -1.74 10.63 7.86
CA TYR A 97 -1.16 10.90 6.56
C TYR A 97 -1.93 10.15 5.49
N TYR A 98 -2.08 10.77 4.33
CA TYR A 98 -2.78 10.20 3.19
C TYR A 98 -1.80 9.95 2.06
N TYR A 99 -2.03 8.90 1.26
CA TYR A 99 -1.19 8.60 0.11
C TYR A 99 -2.04 8.47 -1.16
N GLU A 100 -1.46 8.82 -2.30
CA GLU A 100 -2.06 8.59 -3.62
C GLU A 100 -1.00 8.10 -4.61
N PHE A 101 -1.24 6.94 -5.22
CA PHE A 101 -0.50 6.44 -6.37
C PHE A 101 -1.03 7.10 -7.65
N GLN A 102 -0.34 8.14 -8.11
CA GLN A 102 -0.74 8.93 -9.28
C GLN A 102 -0.41 8.22 -10.60
N THR A 103 0.72 7.51 -10.64
CA THR A 103 1.17 6.79 -11.84
C THR A 103 1.72 5.44 -11.47
N LEU A 104 1.21 4.40 -12.11
CA LEU A 104 1.75 3.04 -12.14
C LEU A 104 1.78 2.62 -13.60
N ARG A 105 2.91 2.85 -14.28
CA ARG A 105 2.96 2.71 -15.75
C ARG A 105 4.25 2.08 -16.23
N SER A 106 4.13 1.07 -17.08
CA SER A 106 5.24 0.56 -17.88
C SER A 106 5.38 1.40 -19.15
N LEU A 107 6.61 1.81 -19.46
CA LEU A 107 6.98 2.47 -20.71
C LEU A 107 7.28 1.45 -21.83
N ASP A 108 7.58 0.21 -21.45
CA ASP A 108 7.86 -0.92 -22.35
C ASP A 108 6.80 -2.01 -22.19
N LYS A 109 5.57 -1.70 -22.62
CA LYS A 109 4.37 -2.55 -22.47
C LYS A 109 4.52 -3.95 -23.07
N ASP A 110 5.36 -4.09 -24.10
CA ASP A 110 5.62 -5.36 -24.78
C ASP A 110 6.58 -6.28 -24.00
N VAL A 111 7.26 -5.74 -22.98
CA VAL A 111 8.19 -6.47 -22.10
C VAL A 111 7.54 -6.72 -20.74
N MET A 112 6.91 -5.69 -20.16
CA MET A 112 6.31 -5.73 -18.83
C MET A 112 4.98 -4.97 -18.84
N ALA A 113 3.94 -5.54 -18.24
CA ALA A 113 2.69 -4.83 -17.97
C ALA A 113 2.90 -3.74 -16.91
N ASP A 114 1.87 -2.93 -16.63
CA ASP A 114 1.98 -1.87 -15.63
C ASP A 114 2.29 -2.44 -14.23
N PRO A 115 3.16 -1.78 -13.45
CA PRO A 115 3.45 -2.20 -12.09
C PRO A 115 2.19 -2.19 -11.23
N THR A 116 2.10 -3.12 -10.28
CA THR A 116 0.92 -3.29 -9.43
C THR A 116 1.25 -2.98 -7.97
N VAL A 117 0.24 -2.65 -7.17
CA VAL A 117 0.36 -2.51 -5.71
C VAL A 117 -0.69 -3.36 -5.01
N ASN A 118 -0.37 -3.86 -3.81
CA ASN A 118 -1.29 -4.68 -3.00
C ASN A 118 -2.19 -3.86 -2.05
N VAL A 119 -2.20 -2.53 -2.21
CA VAL A 119 -3.01 -1.59 -1.43
C VAL A 119 -3.91 -0.78 -2.38
N PRO A 120 -4.99 -0.14 -1.90
CA PRO A 120 -5.76 0.81 -2.70
C PRO A 120 -4.87 1.91 -3.30
N LEU A 121 -5.27 2.52 -4.42
CA LEU A 121 -4.47 3.60 -5.03
C LEU A 121 -4.51 4.91 -4.21
N LEU A 122 -5.51 5.08 -3.36
CA LEU A 122 -5.69 6.20 -2.45
C LEU A 122 -6.08 5.65 -1.08
N GLY A 123 -5.45 6.13 0.00
CA GLY A 123 -5.79 5.69 1.35
C GLY A 123 -5.03 6.44 2.44
N THR A 124 -5.11 5.93 3.67
CA THR A 124 -4.36 6.42 4.83
C THR A 124 -3.12 5.58 5.08
N VAL A 125 -2.04 6.21 5.51
CA VAL A 125 -0.84 5.51 5.95
C VAL A 125 -1.10 4.89 7.32
N PRO A 126 -0.84 3.58 7.51
CA PRO A 126 -1.12 2.92 8.78
C PRO A 126 -0.17 3.36 9.89
N HIS A 127 -0.66 3.39 11.13
CA HIS A 127 0.17 3.66 12.30
C HIS A 127 1.08 2.49 12.71
N LYS A 128 0.70 1.27 12.33
CA LYS A 128 1.55 0.09 12.52
C LYS A 128 2.41 -0.12 11.27
N PRO A 129 3.69 -0.50 11.43
CA PRO A 129 4.52 -0.87 10.29
C PRO A 129 3.81 -1.92 9.44
N SER A 130 3.57 -1.55 8.18
CA SER A 130 2.81 -2.37 7.24
C SER A 130 3.56 -2.43 5.91
N VAL A 131 3.42 -3.56 5.22
CA VAL A 131 4.13 -3.80 3.96
C VAL A 131 3.25 -3.45 2.77
N ILE A 132 3.79 -2.64 1.86
CA ILE A 132 3.31 -2.49 0.49
C ILE A 132 4.20 -3.31 -0.43
N GLN A 133 3.59 -4.05 -1.35
CA GLN A 133 4.29 -4.81 -2.36
C GLN A 133 4.09 -4.14 -3.72
N ILE A 134 5.19 -3.75 -4.37
CA ILE A 134 5.17 -3.31 -5.76
C ILE A 134 5.50 -4.51 -6.64
N GLY A 135 4.56 -4.95 -7.47
CA GLY A 135 4.71 -6.06 -8.40
C GLY A 135 5.24 -5.61 -9.77
N PHE A 136 6.07 -6.44 -10.39
CA PHE A 136 6.70 -6.21 -11.69
C PHE A 136 6.28 -7.30 -12.71
N PRO A 137 5.07 -7.21 -13.29
CA PRO A 137 4.49 -8.26 -14.13
C PRO A 137 5.16 -8.33 -15.51
N CYS A 138 6.28 -9.04 -15.61
CA CYS A 138 6.90 -9.37 -16.89
C CYS A 138 5.95 -10.23 -17.74
N LEU A 139 5.83 -9.93 -19.05
CA LEU A 139 4.94 -10.70 -19.93
C LEU A 139 5.48 -12.10 -20.25
N GLY A 140 6.79 -12.32 -20.11
CA GLY A 140 7.43 -13.60 -20.40
C GLY A 140 7.58 -13.93 -21.89
N ASN A 141 7.21 -13.02 -22.80
CA ASN A 141 7.28 -13.24 -24.25
C ASN A 141 8.69 -13.08 -24.83
N GLN A 142 9.51 -12.20 -24.24
CA GLN A 142 10.85 -11.88 -24.72
C GLN A 142 11.76 -11.50 -23.55
N ASP A 143 13.07 -11.65 -23.75
CA ASP A 143 14.09 -11.09 -22.85
C ASP A 143 14.17 -9.58 -23.07
N GLY A 144 14.32 -8.80 -22.00
CA GLY A 144 14.42 -7.35 -22.13
C GLY A 144 14.54 -6.63 -20.80
N VAL A 145 14.75 -5.31 -20.86
CA VAL A 145 14.69 -4.43 -19.71
C VAL A 145 13.53 -3.47 -19.94
N ALA A 146 12.55 -3.48 -19.05
CA ALA A 146 11.41 -2.57 -19.09
C ALA A 146 11.67 -1.36 -18.20
N ALA A 147 11.47 -0.15 -18.75
CA ALA A 147 11.39 1.08 -18.00
C ALA A 147 9.97 1.29 -17.47
N PHE A 148 9.82 1.80 -16.25
CA PHE A 148 8.52 2.05 -15.65
C PHE A 148 8.54 3.22 -14.67
N GLU A 149 7.36 3.77 -14.42
CA GLU A 149 7.10 4.91 -13.55
C GLU A 149 6.22 4.47 -12.37
N VAL A 150 6.64 4.85 -11.16
CA VAL A 150 5.83 4.75 -9.94
C VAL A 150 5.84 6.12 -9.26
N THR A 151 4.75 6.87 -9.42
CA THR A 151 4.60 8.18 -8.77
C THR A 151 3.63 8.04 -7.61
N VAL A 152 4.14 8.26 -6.39
CA VAL A 152 3.33 8.34 -5.18
C VAL A 152 3.50 9.72 -4.56
N ILE A 153 2.42 10.25 -4.00
CA ILE A 153 2.44 11.43 -3.14
C ILE A 153 1.96 11.06 -1.75
N ILE A 154 2.52 11.73 -0.75
CA ILE A 154 2.04 11.70 0.63
C ILE A 154 1.54 13.10 0.96
N MET A 155 0.36 13.16 1.56
CA MET A 155 -0.34 14.37 1.95
C MET A 155 -0.55 14.41 3.46
N ASP A 156 -0.59 15.62 4.02
CA ASP A 156 -1.00 15.87 5.40
C ASP A 156 -2.55 15.87 5.56
N GLU A 157 -3.05 16.15 6.76
CA GLU A 157 -4.48 16.20 7.07
C GLU A 157 -5.22 17.31 6.32
N GLU A 158 -4.51 18.37 5.93
CA GLU A 158 -5.01 19.50 5.16
C GLU A 158 -5.00 19.25 3.63
N GLY A 159 -4.40 18.15 3.17
CA GLY A 159 -4.29 17.78 1.76
C GLY A 159 -3.07 18.40 1.05
N ASN A 160 -2.13 19.01 1.77
CA ASN A 160 -0.89 19.50 1.18
C ASN A 160 0.06 18.34 0.89
N VAL A 161 0.69 18.34 -0.27
CA VAL A 161 1.69 17.33 -0.64
C VAL A 161 3.00 17.61 0.11
N ILE A 162 3.33 16.74 1.07
CA ILE A 162 4.56 16.85 1.89
C ILE A 162 5.72 16.03 1.33
N LEU A 163 5.43 14.91 0.65
CA LEU A 163 6.43 14.05 0.02
C LEU A 163 5.90 13.58 -1.33
N ARG A 164 6.81 13.40 -2.28
CA ARG A 164 6.50 12.96 -3.64
C ARG A 164 7.68 12.18 -4.20
N THR A 165 7.41 11.16 -5.03
CA THR A 165 8.46 10.57 -5.87
C THR A 165 9.17 11.67 -6.67
N PRO A 166 10.50 11.71 -6.75
CA PRO A 166 11.21 12.68 -7.58
C PRO A 166 10.65 12.75 -9.01
N HIS A 167 10.51 13.98 -9.52
CA HIS A 167 9.92 14.22 -10.84
C HIS A 167 10.68 13.46 -11.94
N ASN A 168 9.94 12.83 -12.85
CA ASN A 168 10.47 12.03 -13.95
C ASN A 168 11.37 10.87 -13.49
N ALA A 169 11.10 10.31 -12.31
CA ALA A 169 11.77 9.10 -11.86
C ALA A 169 11.41 7.92 -12.77
N ILE A 170 12.43 7.31 -13.37
CA ILE A 170 12.29 6.12 -14.21
C ILE A 170 13.07 4.99 -13.55
N PHE A 171 12.37 3.89 -13.31
CA PHE A 171 12.94 2.67 -12.76
C PHE A 171 13.03 1.61 -13.86
N PHE A 172 13.90 0.61 -13.67
CA PHE A 172 14.14 -0.42 -14.67
C PHE A 172 13.95 -1.81 -14.06
N LYS A 173 13.32 -2.72 -14.82
CA LYS A 173 13.13 -4.13 -14.47
C LYS A 173 13.67 -5.01 -15.58
N THR A 174 14.56 -5.94 -15.25
CA THR A 174 14.99 -6.98 -16.18
C THR A 174 13.95 -8.09 -16.21
N CYS A 175 13.41 -8.37 -17.39
CA CYS A 175 12.49 -9.47 -17.67
C CYS A 175 13.19 -10.53 -18.52
N GLN A 176 12.84 -11.79 -18.27
CA GLN A 176 13.31 -12.92 -19.06
C GLN A 176 12.11 -13.56 -19.75
N ARG A 177 12.33 -14.10 -20.94
CA ARG A 177 11.37 -14.97 -21.60
C ARG A 177 11.07 -16.15 -20.68
N ALA A 178 9.80 -16.37 -20.38
CA ALA A 178 9.39 -17.45 -19.51
C ALA A 178 9.57 -18.78 -20.27
N LEU A 179 10.48 -19.61 -19.78
CA LEU A 179 10.70 -20.96 -20.30
C LEU A 179 10.05 -21.97 -19.35
N CYS A 180 8.84 -22.39 -19.70
CA CYS A 180 8.14 -23.46 -18.98
C CYS A 180 8.65 -24.82 -19.45
N ALA A 181 9.13 -25.63 -18.51
CA ALA A 181 9.45 -27.03 -18.69
C ALA A 181 8.73 -27.84 -17.59
N PRO A 182 7.72 -28.66 -17.94
CA PRO A 182 7.15 -28.87 -19.28
C PRO A 182 6.47 -27.61 -19.85
N ARG A 183 6.40 -27.51 -21.18
CA ARG A 183 5.75 -26.37 -21.86
C ARG A 183 4.25 -26.37 -21.58
N CYS A 184 3.66 -25.18 -21.45
CA CYS A 184 2.21 -25.03 -21.39
C CYS A 184 1.56 -25.55 -22.68
N LEU A 185 0.56 -26.42 -22.53
CA LEU A 185 -0.20 -27.04 -23.61
C LEU A 185 -1.55 -26.32 -23.78
N ASN A 186 -2.29 -26.70 -24.83
CA ASN A 186 -3.67 -26.27 -25.08
C ASN A 186 -3.89 -24.74 -25.06
N GLY A 187 -2.89 -23.97 -25.46
CA GLY A 187 -2.95 -22.50 -25.48
C GLY A 187 -2.64 -21.82 -24.13
N GLY A 188 -2.13 -22.55 -23.15
CA GLY A 188 -1.67 -21.98 -21.87
C GLY A 188 -0.51 -21.00 -22.03
N LEU A 189 -0.53 -19.91 -21.26
CA LEU A 189 0.51 -18.88 -21.27
C LEU A 189 1.56 -19.18 -20.19
N CYS A 190 2.83 -19.24 -20.60
CA CYS A 190 3.95 -19.35 -19.66
C CYS A 190 4.27 -17.96 -19.10
N VAL A 191 4.04 -17.76 -17.80
CA VAL A 191 4.24 -16.44 -17.16
C VAL A 191 5.46 -16.39 -16.25
N SER A 192 5.97 -17.55 -15.84
CA SER A 192 7.17 -17.72 -15.01
C SER A 192 7.72 -19.13 -15.23
N PRO A 193 9.01 -19.41 -14.99
CA PRO A 193 9.54 -20.77 -15.13
C PRO A 193 8.69 -21.82 -14.39
N GLY A 194 8.12 -22.75 -15.15
CA GLY A 194 7.28 -23.84 -14.62
C GLY A 194 5.84 -23.46 -14.25
N MET A 195 5.39 -22.22 -14.49
CA MET A 195 4.05 -21.76 -14.18
C MET A 195 3.27 -21.38 -15.44
N CYS A 196 2.17 -22.09 -15.68
CA CYS A 196 1.25 -21.87 -16.78
C CYS A 196 -0.08 -21.27 -16.31
N ILE A 197 -0.56 -20.23 -17.01
CA ILE A 197 -1.95 -19.79 -16.92
C ILE A 197 -2.74 -20.55 -17.98
N CYS A 198 -3.68 -21.39 -17.55
CA CYS A 198 -4.47 -22.21 -18.45
C CYS A 198 -5.71 -21.48 -18.96
N PRO A 199 -6.08 -21.66 -20.24
CA PRO A 199 -7.33 -21.13 -20.75
C PRO A 199 -8.53 -21.85 -20.10
N PRO A 200 -9.73 -21.25 -20.17
CA PRO A 200 -10.94 -21.88 -19.65
C PRO A 200 -11.14 -23.31 -20.20
N GLY A 201 -11.49 -24.24 -19.32
CA GLY A 201 -11.64 -25.65 -19.68
C GLY A 201 -10.34 -26.47 -19.62
N TYR A 202 -9.19 -25.86 -19.31
CA TYR A 202 -7.92 -26.56 -19.12
C TYR A 202 -7.32 -26.30 -17.74
N TYR A 203 -6.64 -27.30 -17.18
CA TYR A 203 -5.97 -27.21 -15.88
C TYR A 203 -4.76 -28.16 -15.80
N GLY A 204 -4.05 -28.13 -14.67
CA GLY A 204 -2.79 -28.87 -14.48
C GLY A 204 -1.57 -27.95 -14.63
N VAL A 205 -0.40 -28.44 -14.19
CA VAL A 205 0.86 -27.67 -14.16
C VAL A 205 1.27 -27.13 -15.54
N ASN A 206 0.90 -27.84 -16.61
CA ASN A 206 1.16 -27.44 -17.98
C ASN A 206 -0.11 -27.41 -18.84
N CYS A 207 -1.29 -27.27 -18.24
CA CYS A 207 -2.57 -27.20 -18.95
C CYS A 207 -2.86 -28.45 -19.81
N ASP A 208 -2.40 -29.62 -19.37
CA ASP A 208 -2.54 -30.90 -20.07
C ASP A 208 -3.90 -31.58 -19.85
N LYS A 209 -4.65 -31.16 -18.82
CA LYS A 209 -5.93 -31.76 -18.44
C LYS A 209 -7.09 -30.89 -18.92
N GLU A 210 -8.09 -31.54 -19.51
CA GLU A 210 -9.36 -30.93 -19.89
C GLU A 210 -10.37 -31.05 -18.74
N GLY A 211 -10.87 -29.91 -18.27
CA GLY A 211 -12.01 -29.83 -17.36
C GLY A 211 -13.28 -29.82 -18.20
N LEU A 212 -13.95 -30.97 -18.28
CA LEU A 212 -15.29 -31.08 -18.85
C LEU A 212 -16.28 -30.36 -17.93
N ASN A 213 -16.41 -29.05 -18.10
CA ASN A 213 -17.53 -28.19 -17.69
C ASN A 213 -17.35 -26.81 -18.36
N SER A 214 -17.69 -26.74 -19.64
CA SER A 214 -18.02 -25.50 -20.33
C SER A 214 -19.16 -24.78 -19.61
N GLU A 215 -19.05 -23.45 -19.43
CA GLU A 215 -20.08 -22.50 -18.89
C GLU A 215 -20.02 -22.06 -17.40
N ALA A 216 -18.84 -21.93 -16.77
CA ALA A 216 -18.76 -21.32 -15.42
C ALA A 216 -17.63 -20.29 -15.19
N SER A 217 -17.25 -19.47 -16.19
CA SER A 217 -16.36 -18.31 -15.93
C SER A 217 -16.65 -17.07 -16.78
N ALA A 218 -17.89 -16.90 -17.24
CA ALA A 218 -18.37 -15.63 -17.78
C ALA A 218 -19.69 -15.24 -17.10
N ALA A 219 -19.66 -15.05 -15.78
CA ALA A 219 -20.71 -14.28 -15.12
C ALA A 219 -20.46 -12.80 -15.40
N GLU A 220 -20.81 -12.39 -16.63
CA GLU A 220 -21.31 -11.06 -16.91
C GLU A 220 -22.33 -10.73 -15.81
N LYS A 221 -22.06 -9.67 -15.04
CA LYS A 221 -22.89 -9.19 -13.95
C LYS A 221 -24.20 -8.62 -14.53
N HIS A 222 -25.16 -9.48 -14.85
CA HIS A 222 -26.55 -9.12 -15.10
C HIS A 222 -27.37 -9.39 -13.85
N ILE A 223 -27.78 -8.31 -13.19
CA ILE A 223 -28.72 -8.29 -12.07
C ILE A 223 -30.13 -8.55 -12.63
N PRO A 224 -30.83 -9.64 -12.27
CA PRO A 224 -32.27 -9.73 -12.51
C PRO A 224 -33.01 -9.17 -11.30
N LYS A 225 -33.68 -8.02 -11.48
CA LYS A 225 -34.73 -7.54 -10.58
C LYS A 225 -35.94 -8.48 -10.70
N SER A 226 -36.03 -9.49 -9.86
CA SER A 226 -37.31 -10.10 -9.50
C SER A 226 -37.09 -10.96 -8.27
N GLN A 227 -38.03 -10.88 -7.32
CA GLN A 227 -38.06 -11.55 -6.01
C GLN A 227 -37.65 -10.64 -4.84
N VAL A 228 -38.27 -9.46 -4.79
CA VAL A 228 -38.69 -8.85 -3.52
C VAL A 228 -40.16 -9.21 -3.35
N SER A 229 -40.44 -10.21 -2.51
CA SER A 229 -41.67 -10.30 -1.71
C SER A 229 -41.70 -11.65 -0.99
N ASP A 230 -41.88 -11.56 0.33
CA ASP A 230 -42.66 -12.47 1.19
C ASP A 230 -41.94 -13.34 2.25
N PHE A 231 -42.00 -12.78 3.47
CA PHE A 231 -42.15 -13.39 4.82
C PHE A 231 -40.89 -13.89 5.59
N PRO A 232 -40.93 -13.97 6.94
CA PRO A 232 -40.96 -12.84 7.88
C PRO A 232 -39.89 -12.99 8.99
N VAL A 233 -39.80 -11.96 9.84
CA VAL A 233 -38.94 -11.86 11.03
C VAL A 233 -39.14 -13.02 12.01
N ALA A 234 -38.04 -13.63 12.46
CA ALA A 234 -37.90 -14.20 13.80
C ALA A 234 -36.45 -14.06 14.28
N SER A 235 -36.30 -13.45 15.44
CA SER A 235 -35.05 -13.36 16.20
C SER A 235 -34.70 -14.70 16.84
N GLU A 236 -33.46 -14.78 17.32
CA GLU A 236 -32.98 -15.48 18.53
C GLU A 236 -32.10 -16.74 18.34
N PHE A 237 -31.08 -16.79 19.21
CA PHE A 237 -30.18 -17.90 19.61
C PHE A 237 -28.85 -18.17 18.87
N LEU A 238 -27.80 -17.49 19.40
CA LEU A 238 -26.53 -18.03 19.97
C LEU A 238 -25.44 -18.67 19.07
N GLU A 239 -24.34 -17.91 18.97
CA GLU A 239 -22.92 -18.28 19.20
C GLU A 239 -22.50 -19.76 19.05
N THR A 240 -21.60 -20.07 18.09
CA THR A 240 -20.21 -20.56 18.30
C THR A 240 -19.62 -21.29 17.08
N ARG A 241 -18.47 -20.80 16.60
CA ARG A 241 -17.19 -21.52 16.38
C ARG A 241 -16.35 -20.83 15.29
N ALA A 242 -15.31 -20.13 15.74
CA ALA A 242 -14.22 -19.65 14.89
C ALA A 242 -13.44 -20.86 14.36
N THR A 243 -13.19 -20.91 13.05
CA THR A 243 -12.33 -21.91 12.42
C THR A 243 -10.93 -21.32 12.30
N GLU A 244 -9.95 -21.90 13.00
CA GLU A 244 -8.54 -21.55 12.87
C GLU A 244 -7.88 -22.57 11.93
N CYS A 245 -7.36 -22.13 10.78
CA CYS A 245 -6.66 -23.02 9.83
C CYS A 245 -5.23 -22.50 9.64
N SER A 246 -4.23 -23.35 9.94
CA SER A 246 -2.80 -23.05 9.78
C SER A 246 -2.22 -23.74 8.54
N PRO A 247 -1.22 -23.17 7.86
CA PRO A 247 -0.65 -23.74 6.63
C PRO A 247 0.46 -24.76 6.94
N LEU A 248 0.35 -25.97 6.39
CA LEU A 248 1.45 -26.93 6.25
C LEU A 248 1.50 -27.36 4.78
N GLU A 249 2.43 -26.76 4.01
CA GLU A 249 2.77 -27.09 2.62
C GLU A 249 1.66 -26.91 1.54
N PRO A 250 2.04 -26.73 0.26
CA PRO A 250 1.27 -25.88 -0.65
C PRO A 250 -0.03 -26.48 -1.19
N GLN A 251 -0.46 -27.67 -0.76
CA GLN A 251 -1.57 -28.39 -1.41
C GLN A 251 -2.56 -29.14 -0.48
N SER A 252 -2.68 -28.82 0.81
CA SER A 252 -3.84 -29.30 1.58
C SER A 252 -4.19 -28.44 2.80
N PHE A 253 -5.44 -27.99 2.90
CA PHE A 253 -6.02 -27.44 4.14
C PHE A 253 -6.89 -28.52 4.80
N HIS A 254 -6.59 -28.85 6.05
CA HIS A 254 -7.42 -29.69 6.90
C HIS A 254 -7.92 -28.83 8.05
N CYS A 255 -9.23 -28.55 8.10
CA CYS A 255 -9.84 -27.85 9.22
C CYS A 255 -10.55 -28.89 10.09
N LEU A 256 -10.10 -29.06 11.33
CA LEU A 256 -10.69 -30.00 12.29
C LEU A 256 -11.91 -29.34 12.94
N THR A 257 -13.08 -29.95 12.78
CA THR A 257 -14.27 -29.65 13.59
C THR A 257 -14.12 -30.33 14.95
N PHE A 258 -13.84 -29.56 16.00
CA PHE A 258 -14.23 -29.92 17.37
C PHE A 258 -15.62 -29.36 17.62
#